data_AF-F3ZVQ7-F1
#
_entry.id   AF-F3ZVQ7-F1
#
_cell.length_a   1.000
_cell.length_b   1.000
_cell.length_c   1.000
_cell.angle_alpha   90.00
_cell.angle_beta   90.00
_cell.angle_gamma   90.00
#
_symmetry.space_group_name_H-M   'P 1'
#
loop_
_entity.id
_entity.type
_entity.pdbx_description
1 polymer ?
#
loop_
_entity_poly.entity_id
_entity_poly.type
_entity_poly.pdbx_seq_one_letter_code
_entity_poly.pdbx_strand_id
1 'polypeptide(L)'
;MKGIVTFLDKDRIKIDERSIIELDFKEECIIEESIKLFRDSDPCIIHRTFCANKIGMDILDEVNRQYQGQKEVCFTVDELPDYMLDKIDLHSTVEYIIIR
;
A
#
# COMPACT_ATOMS: atom_id res chain seq x y z
N MET A 1 5.81 -1.73 13.84
CA MET A 1 4.42 -2.22 13.79
C MET A 1 4.10 -2.47 12.33
N LYS A 2 3.40 -3.55 12.00
CA LYS A 2 2.89 -3.71 10.64
C LYS A 2 1.70 -2.76 10.50
N GLY A 3 1.82 -1.74 9.65
CA GLY A 3 0.71 -0.79 9.43
C GLY A 3 -0.54 -1.53 8.98
N ILE A 4 -1.71 -1.05 9.40
CA ILE A 4 -3.01 -1.61 9.03
C ILE A 4 -3.70 -0.63 8.08
N VAL A 5 -4.25 -1.17 7.00
CA VAL A 5 -5.04 -0.41 6.03
C VAL A 5 -6.47 -0.91 6.05
N THR A 6 -7.42 0.00 6.30
CA THR A 6 -8.85 -0.26 6.29
C THR A 6 -9.47 0.41 5.06
N PHE A 7 -10.21 -0.37 4.27
CA PHE A 7 -10.93 0.10 3.08
C PHE A 7 -12.41 0.28 3.40
N LEU A 8 -12.98 1.42 3.02
CA LEU A 8 -14.40 1.73 3.23
C LEU A 8 -15.09 2.11 1.93
N ASP A 9 -16.39 1.82 1.84
CA ASP A 9 -17.26 2.27 0.73
C ASP A 9 -17.76 3.71 0.94
N LYS A 10 -18.59 4.20 0.01
CA LYS A 10 -19.22 5.53 0.04
C LYS A 10 -20.03 5.80 1.32
N ASP A 11 -20.57 4.75 1.94
CA ASP A 11 -21.40 4.82 3.14
C ASP A 11 -20.54 4.64 4.42
N ARG A 12 -19.21 4.63 4.27
CA ARG A 12 -18.19 4.38 5.31
C ARG A 12 -18.30 3.01 5.96
N ILE A 13 -18.89 2.04 5.26
CA ILE A 13 -18.95 0.66 5.71
C ILE A 13 -17.62 -0.02 5.36
N LYS A 14 -17.06 -0.78 6.32
CA LYS A 14 -15.81 -1.51 6.14
C LYS A 14 -15.97 -2.59 5.08
N ILE A 15 -15.26 -2.45 3.98
CA ILE A 15 -15.15 -3.46 2.91
C ILE A 15 -14.13 -4.50 3.32
N ASP A 16 -12.95 -4.04 3.74
CA ASP A 16 -11.81 -4.91 4.04
C ASP A 16 -10.82 -4.23 4.99
N GLU A 17 -9.96 -5.03 5.62
CA GLU A 17 -8.91 -4.58 6.52
C GLU A 17 -7.77 -5.60 6.53
N ARG A 18 -6.58 -5.14 6.15
CA ARG A 18 -5.39 -5.99 6.05
C ARG A 18 -4.12 -5.23 6.36
N SER A 19 -3.00 -5.94 6.48
CA SER A 19 -1.72 -5.28 6.69
C SER A 19 -1.28 -4.52 5.44
N ILE A 20 -0.56 -3.40 5.62
CA ILE A 20 -0.01 -2.62 4.51
C ILE A 20 0.91 -3.43 3.59
N ILE A 21 1.57 -4.46 4.13
CA ILE A 21 2.44 -5.36 3.36
C ILE A 21 1.68 -6.46 2.60
N GLU A 22 0.39 -6.64 2.91
CA GLU A 22 -0.52 -7.60 2.29
C GLU A 22 -1.45 -6.90 1.28
N LEU A 23 -1.16 -5.64 0.95
CA LEU A 23 -1.87 -4.93 -0.10
C LEU A 23 -1.54 -5.51 -1.47
N ASP A 24 -2.54 -5.44 -2.35
CA ASP A 24 -2.36 -5.77 -3.74
C ASP A 24 -1.59 -4.61 -4.40
N PHE A 25 -0.29 -4.82 -4.61
CA PHE A 25 0.56 -3.86 -5.31
C PHE A 25 0.58 -4.15 -6.81
N LYS A 26 0.64 -3.08 -7.60
CA LYS A 26 0.76 -3.19 -9.05
C LYS A 26 1.97 -4.04 -9.41
N GLU A 27 1.76 -4.97 -10.33
CA GLU A 27 2.78 -5.91 -10.79
C GLU A 27 4.07 -5.21 -11.26
N GLU A 28 3.91 -4.10 -11.99
CA GLU A 28 5.01 -3.26 -12.48
C GLU A 28 5.88 -2.74 -11.34
N CYS A 29 5.29 -2.33 -10.23
CA CYS A 29 6.02 -1.87 -9.04
C CYS A 29 6.83 -3.00 -8.40
N ILE A 30 6.27 -4.22 -8.36
CA ILE A 30 6.97 -5.40 -7.81
C ILE A 30 8.17 -5.77 -8.69
N ILE A 31 7.99 -5.76 -10.02
CA ILE A 31 9.06 -6.06 -10.98
C ILE A 31 10.16 -5.00 -10.89
N GLU A 32 9.81 -3.72 -10.88
CA GLU A 32 10.80 -2.64 -10.76
C GLU A 32 11.63 -2.75 -9.48
N GLU A 33 10.97 -3.02 -8.35
CA GLU A 33 11.65 -3.18 -7.07
C GLU A 33 12.55 -4.42 -7.06
N SER A 34 12.13 -5.50 -7.73
CA SER A 34 12.94 -6.70 -7.87
C SER A 34 14.17 -6.50 -8.74
N ILE A 35 14.05 -5.75 -9.84
CA ILE A 35 15.19 -5.37 -10.68
C ILE A 35 16.18 -4.53 -9.86
N LYS A 36 15.70 -3.59 -9.04
CA LYS A 36 16.56 -2.74 -8.19
C LYS A 36 17.31 -3.55 -7.14
N LEU A 37 16.64 -4.46 -6.45
CA LEU A 37 17.19 -5.18 -5.30
C LEU A 37 17.97 -6.44 -5.68
N PHE A 38 17.47 -7.18 -6.66
CA PHE A 38 17.95 -8.53 -7.02
C PHE A 38 18.48 -8.63 -8.45
N ARG A 39 18.33 -7.57 -9.27
CA ARG A 39 18.61 -7.59 -10.72
C ARG A 39 17.81 -8.67 -11.45
N ASP A 40 16.60 -8.91 -10.98
CA ASP A 40 15.71 -9.97 -11.44
C ASP A 40 14.44 -9.34 -12.06
N SER A 41 14.27 -9.51 -13.37
CA SER A 41 13.11 -8.99 -14.11
C SER A 41 11.95 -9.97 -14.20
N ASP A 42 12.15 -11.21 -13.74
CA ASP A 42 11.10 -12.23 -13.66
C ASP A 42 11.10 -12.85 -12.26
N PRO A 43 10.71 -12.06 -11.23
CA PRO A 43 10.90 -12.45 -9.86
C PRO A 43 10.12 -13.71 -9.50
N CYS A 44 10.82 -14.66 -8.90
CA CYS A 44 10.17 -15.80 -8.28
C CYS A 44 9.30 -15.37 -7.08
N ILE A 45 8.44 -16.26 -6.59
CA ILE A 45 7.49 -15.97 -5.50
C ILE A 45 8.16 -15.39 -4.24
N ILE A 46 9.40 -15.82 -3.93
CA ILE A 46 10.17 -15.32 -2.79
C ILE A 46 10.56 -13.85 -3.01
N HIS A 47 11.12 -13.51 -4.17
CA HIS A 47 11.49 -12.14 -4.51
C HIS A 47 10.26 -11.23 -4.57
N ARG A 48 9.15 -11.71 -5.14
CA ARG A 48 7.87 -10.99 -5.18
C ARG A 48 7.38 -10.62 -3.78
N THR A 49 7.35 -11.61 -2.88
CA THR A 49 6.89 -11.41 -1.50
C THR A 49 7.79 -10.41 -0.76
N PHE A 50 9.11 -10.49 -0.97
CA PHE A 50 10.05 -9.54 -0.39
C PHE A 50 9.79 -8.11 -0.90
N CYS A 51 9.63 -7.96 -2.22
CA CYS A 51 9.41 -6.66 -2.85
C CYS A 51 8.07 -6.03 -2.41
N ALA A 52 6.98 -6.80 -2.37
CA ALA A 52 5.69 -6.34 -1.85
C ALA A 52 5.80 -5.86 -0.39
N ASN A 53 6.46 -6.65 0.47
CA ASN A 53 6.70 -6.25 1.85
C ASN A 53 7.54 -4.97 1.96
N LYS A 54 8.57 -4.84 1.12
CA LYS A 54 9.43 -3.66 1.09
C LYS A 54 8.66 -2.41 0.68
N ILE A 55 7.87 -2.51 -0.40
CA ILE A 55 7.00 -1.42 -0.88
C ILE A 55 6.01 -1.00 0.22
N GLY A 56 5.33 -1.95 0.87
CA GLY A 56 4.39 -1.65 1.94
C GLY A 56 5.05 -0.96 3.14
N MET A 57 6.26 -1.38 3.51
CA MET A 57 7.02 -0.72 4.59
C MET A 57 7.48 0.69 4.19
N ASP A 58 7.91 0.89 2.95
CA ASP A 58 8.34 2.21 2.46
C ASP A 58 7.16 3.20 2.43
N ILE A 59 5.96 2.74 2.05
CA ILE A 59 4.72 3.54 2.15
C ILE A 59 4.43 3.87 3.62
N LEU A 60 4.53 2.91 4.53
CA LEU A 60 4.28 3.15 5.95
C LEU A 60 5.25 4.17 6.54
N ASP A 61 6.52 4.07 6.19
CA ASP A 61 7.55 5.01 6.63
C ASP A 61 7.29 6.41 6.07
N GLU A 62 6.82 6.53 4.82
CA GLU A 62 6.40 7.79 4.21
C GLU A 62 5.21 8.42 4.93
N VAL A 63 4.15 7.64 5.16
CA VAL A 63 2.95 8.07 5.90
C VAL A 63 3.34 8.53 7.29
N ASN A 64 4.12 7.74 8.02
CA ASN A 64 4.60 8.09 9.35
C ASN A 64 5.45 9.37 9.36
N ARG A 65 6.22 9.61 8.28
CA ARG A 65 7.05 10.82 8.15
C ARG A 65 6.23 12.06 7.82
N GLN A 66 5.23 11.95 6.94
CA GLN A 66 4.39 13.09 6.54
C GLN A 66 3.35 13.46 7.60
N TYR A 67 2.79 12.47 8.29
CA TYR A 67 1.70 12.65 9.25
C TYR A 67 2.15 12.39 10.69
N GLN A 68 3.40 12.77 11.02
CA GLN A 68 3.97 12.60 12.35
C GLN A 68 3.02 13.11 13.45
N GLY A 69 2.77 12.25 14.44
CA GLY A 69 1.90 12.57 15.59
C GLY A 69 0.43 12.19 15.39
N GLN A 70 0.01 11.78 14.19
CA GLN A 70 -1.31 11.19 13.97
C GLN A 70 -1.26 9.68 14.20
N LYS A 71 -2.22 9.15 14.96
CA LYS A 71 -2.37 7.69 15.18
C LYS A 71 -3.04 6.98 14.01
N GLU A 72 -3.83 7.72 13.24
CA GLU A 72 -4.50 7.24 12.05
C GLU A 72 -4.65 8.39 11.07
N VAL A 73 -4.56 8.09 9.79
CA VAL A 73 -4.81 9.02 8.68
C VAL A 73 -5.93 8.46 7.83
N CYS A 74 -6.79 9.34 7.31
CA CYS A 74 -7.93 8.97 6.47
C CYS A 74 -7.87 9.77 5.18
N PHE A 75 -7.94 9.09 4.06
CA PHE A 75 -7.95 9.68 2.71
C PHE A 75 -9.23 9.27 2.00
N THR A 76 -9.80 10.18 1.22
CA THR A 76 -10.63 9.77 0.08
C THR A 76 -9.74 9.19 -1.01
N VAL A 77 -10.26 8.36 -1.91
CA VAL A 77 -9.47 7.85 -3.05
C VAL A 77 -8.94 9.00 -3.92
N ASP A 78 -9.71 10.08 -4.07
CA ASP A 78 -9.31 11.28 -4.83
C ASP A 78 -8.20 12.10 -4.14
N GLU A 79 -8.08 12.00 -2.82
CA GLU A 79 -7.06 12.69 -2.02
C GLU A 79 -5.89 11.76 -1.64
N LEU A 80 -5.91 10.51 -2.13
CA LEU A 80 -4.86 9.56 -1.82
C LEU A 80 -3.54 10.06 -2.44
N PRO A 81 -2.45 10.15 -1.67
CA PRO A 81 -1.19 10.63 -2.21
C PRO A 81 -0.70 9.81 -3.41
N ASP A 82 -0.14 10.47 -4.41
CA ASP A 82 0.33 9.85 -5.67
C ASP A 82 1.26 8.65 -5.40
N TYR A 83 2.15 8.75 -4.41
CA TYR A 83 3.08 7.67 -4.06
C TYR A 83 2.40 6.38 -3.59
N MET A 84 1.14 6.45 -3.15
CA MET A 84 0.30 5.30 -2.82
C MET A 84 -0.55 4.86 -4.01
N LEU A 85 -1.24 5.82 -4.66
CA LEU A 85 -2.14 5.56 -5.78
C LEU A 85 -1.41 4.90 -6.96
N ASP A 86 -0.15 5.29 -7.19
CA ASP A 86 0.67 4.72 -8.24
C ASP A 86 1.09 3.28 -7.95
N LYS A 87 1.04 2.83 -6.69
CA LYS A 87 1.59 1.54 -6.26
C LYS A 87 0.53 0.49 -5.93
N ILE A 88 -0.66 0.89 -5.53
CA ILE A 88 -1.70 -0.01 -5.02
C ILE A 88 -2.77 -0.23 -6.09
N ASP A 89 -3.22 -1.48 -6.25
CA ASP A 89 -4.42 -1.82 -7.00
C ASP A 89 -5.65 -1.67 -6.11
N LEU A 90 -6.40 -0.57 -6.29
CA LEU A 90 -7.63 -0.31 -5.56
C LEU A 90 -8.82 -0.92 -6.29
N HIS A 91 -9.65 -1.67 -5.55
CA HIS A 91 -10.93 -2.14 -6.07
C HIS A 91 -11.90 -0.96 -6.27
N SER A 92 -12.71 -1.01 -7.33
CA SER A 92 -13.63 0.06 -7.76
C SER A 92 -14.74 0.42 -6.76
N THR A 93 -14.86 -0.28 -5.64
CA THR A 93 -15.85 -0.02 -4.59
C THR A 93 -15.29 0.76 -3.40
N VAL A 94 -13.97 0.94 -3.35
CA VAL A 94 -13.29 1.68 -2.28
C VAL A 94 -13.44 3.18 -2.54
N GLU A 95 -13.88 3.92 -1.52
CA GLU A 95 -14.04 5.38 -1.57
C GLU A 95 -13.18 6.07 -0.49
N TYR A 96 -12.92 5.38 0.62
CA TYR A 96 -12.04 5.87 1.68
C TYR A 96 -11.03 4.82 2.12
N ILE A 97 -9.85 5.30 2.53
CA ILE A 97 -8.73 4.51 3.01
C ILE A 97 -8.27 5.07 4.34
N ILE A 98 -8.17 4.22 5.37
CA ILE A 98 -7.61 4.57 6.68
C ILE A 98 -6.31 3.79 6.88
N ILE A 99 -5.25 4.48 7.31
CA ILE A 99 -3.94 3.87 7.61
C ILE A 99 -3.59 4.10 9.08
N ARG A 100 -3.15 3.05 9.78
CA ARG A 100 -2.79 3.03 11.20
C ARG A 100 -1.46 2.32 11.46
#